data_AF-A0A2K3LLR1-F1
#
_entry.id   AF-A0A2K3LLR1-F1
#
_cell.length_a   1.000
_cell.length_b   1.000
_cell.length_c   1.000
_cell.angle_alpha   90.00
_cell.angle_beta   90.00
_cell.angle_gamma   90.00
#
_symmetry.space_group_name_H-M   'P 1'
#
loop_
_entity.id
_entity.type
_entity.pdbx_description
1 polymer ?
#
loop_
_entity_poly.entity_id
_entity_poly.type
_entity_poly.pdbx_seq_one_letter_code
_entity_poly.pdbx_strand_id
1 'polypeptide(L)'
;VELISTNRFFDITYIVSLYPVSMATAVIVKNKAPKPVTLTNAILSHFRFKRRGGAAIKGLQTCSYSTLTPPVSPFQILTPSEAIKSQSQRLISFGAEPEVKQGSWTKQEVPITLLENKMSRVFAAPPEERSKAFYNTLPSKYEIIDQGREIFYRVIRMGFEDIYVSSPGSLSEKYGNDYFVCTGPASLLVPVTVNPGEEWRGAQVIEHDNLS
;
A
#
# COMPACT_ATOMS: atom_id res chain seq x y z
N VAL A 1 11.58 19.06 1.35
CA VAL A 1 10.56 19.79 2.13
C VAL A 1 10.30 19.01 3.40
N GLU A 2 10.20 19.70 4.54
CA GLU A 2 9.90 19.10 5.82
C GLU A 2 8.60 19.71 6.37
N LEU A 3 7.69 18.87 6.84
CA LEU A 3 6.44 19.25 7.48
C LEU A 3 6.44 18.67 8.90
N ILE A 4 6.33 19.54 9.89
CA ILE A 4 6.37 19.16 11.30
C ILE A 4 5.01 19.44 11.92
N SER A 5 4.44 18.43 12.58
CA SER A 5 3.23 18.54 13.39
C SER A 5 3.56 18.14 14.82
N THR A 6 3.51 19.12 15.72
CA THR A 6 3.83 18.95 17.13
C THR A 6 2.60 19.22 17.97
N ASN A 7 2.30 18.31 18.90
CA ASN A 7 1.34 18.56 19.97
C ASN A 7 1.94 18.17 21.33
N ARG A 8 1.12 18.15 22.39
CA ARG A 8 1.56 17.79 23.75
C ARG A 8 2.15 16.37 23.83
N PHE A 9 1.63 15.44 23.04
CA PHE A 9 1.91 14.00 23.14
C PHE A 9 2.83 13.48 22.04
N PHE A 10 2.91 14.17 20.90
CA PHE A 10 3.62 13.69 19.71
C PHE A 10 4.40 14.79 19.04
N ASP A 11 5.55 14.40 18.47
CA ASP A 11 6.16 15.11 17.35
C ASP A 11 6.10 14.18 16.14
N ILE A 12 5.50 14.66 15.06
CA ILE A 12 5.42 13.95 13.79
C ILE A 12 6.14 14.82 12.76
N THR A 13 7.21 14.28 12.21
CA THR A 13 7.99 14.92 11.14
C THR A 13 7.81 14.13 9.86
N TYR A 14 7.43 14.83 8.80
CA TYR A 14 7.28 14.27 7.46
C TYR A 14 8.29 14.94 6.52
N ILE A 15 9.15 14.14 5.91
CA ILE A 15 10.24 14.61 5.06
C ILE A 15 9.97 14.12 3.65
N VAL A 16 9.86 15.04 2.70
CA VAL A 16 9.75 14.76 1.26
C VAL A 16 11.00 15.27 0.56
N SER A 17 11.74 14.33 -0.04
CA SER A 17 12.93 14.61 -0.83
C SER A 17 12.66 14.27 -2.29
N LEU A 18 12.86 15.25 -3.16
CA LEU A 18 12.71 15.09 -4.61
C LEU A 18 14.09 14.99 -5.24
N TYR A 19 14.24 14.02 -6.14
CA TYR A 19 15.41 13.80 -6.96
C TYR A 19 14.98 13.80 -8.44
N PRO A 20 15.93 13.88 -9.40
CA PRO A 20 15.58 13.96 -10.82
C PRO A 20 14.68 12.81 -11.32
N VAL A 21 14.87 11.60 -10.79
CA VAL A 21 14.16 10.39 -11.23
C VAL A 21 13.55 9.60 -10.05
N SER A 22 13.47 10.21 -8.86
CA SER A 22 12.89 9.55 -7.70
C SER A 22 12.33 10.53 -6.68
N MET A 23 11.47 10.04 -5.81
CA MET A 23 10.97 10.77 -4.65
C MET A 23 11.08 9.85 -3.43
N ALA A 24 11.59 10.39 -2.33
CA ALA A 24 11.61 9.73 -1.04
C ALA A 24 10.70 10.47 -0.07
N THR A 25 9.94 9.71 0.69
CA THR A 25 9.07 10.18 1.74
C THR A 25 9.43 9.43 3.02
N ALA A 26 9.77 10.15 4.08
CA ALA A 26 9.99 9.58 5.40
C ALA A 26 9.02 10.19 6.42
N VAL A 27 8.59 9.38 7.36
CA VAL A 27 7.82 9.79 8.54
C VAL A 27 8.59 9.40 9.79
N ILE A 28 8.70 10.33 10.72
CA ILE A 28 9.32 10.14 12.02
C ILE A 28 8.26 10.49 13.05
N VAL A 29 8.00 9.58 13.99
CA VAL A 29 7.03 9.78 15.07
C VAL A 29 7.73 9.61 16.40
N LYS A 30 7.80 10.67 17.19
CA LYS A 30 8.32 10.66 18.56
C LYS A 30 7.18 10.70 19.57
N ASN A 31 7.16 9.72 20.46
CA ASN A 31 6.18 9.67 21.54
C ASN A 31 6.67 10.48 22.75
N LYS A 32 6.03 11.62 23.01
CA LYS A 32 6.26 12.43 24.22
C LYS A 32 5.28 12.14 25.35
N ALA A 33 4.30 11.26 25.11
CA ALA A 33 3.33 10.88 26.12
C ALA A 33 4.00 10.01 27.20
N PRO A 34 3.47 10.04 28.44
CA PRO A 34 3.97 9.19 29.52
C PRO A 34 3.56 7.71 29.38
N LYS A 35 2.84 7.33 28.32
CA LYS A 35 2.36 5.96 28.06
C LYS A 35 2.72 5.51 26.64
N PRO A 36 2.87 4.19 26.40
CA PRO A 36 3.02 3.65 25.06
C PRO A 36 1.85 4.04 24.17
N VAL A 37 2.15 4.26 22.88
CA VAL A 37 1.15 4.61 21.87
C VAL A 37 1.21 3.62 20.73
N THR A 38 0.04 3.20 20.29
CA THR A 38 -0.13 2.30 19.16
C THR A 38 -0.49 3.09 17.90
N LEU A 39 0.30 2.95 16.85
CA LEU A 39 0.18 3.65 15.59
C LEU A 39 -0.28 2.69 14.48
N THR A 40 -1.47 2.97 13.94
CA THR A 40 -1.90 2.44 12.64
C THR A 40 -1.58 3.51 11.60
N ASN A 41 -0.64 3.21 10.70
CA ASN A 41 -0.12 4.22 9.78
C ASN A 41 0.21 3.64 8.41
N ALA A 42 0.33 4.51 7.42
CA ALA A 42 0.69 4.16 6.06
C ALA A 42 1.26 5.38 5.34
N ILE A 43 2.13 5.13 4.35
CA ILE A 43 2.45 6.12 3.32
C ILE A 43 1.80 5.59 2.05
N LEU A 44 0.69 6.19 1.62
CA LEU A 44 -0.06 5.72 0.45
C LEU A 44 0.09 6.70 -0.70
N SER A 45 0.43 6.19 -1.88
CA SER A 45 0.63 6.98 -3.09
C SER A 45 -0.39 6.58 -4.15
N HIS A 46 -0.93 7.58 -4.84
CA HIS A 46 -1.84 7.37 -5.97
C HIS A 46 -1.04 7.43 -7.26
N PHE A 47 -0.87 6.27 -7.91
CA PHE A 47 -0.18 6.15 -9.17
C PHE A 47 -1.18 6.32 -10.30
N ARG A 48 -0.93 7.29 -11.18
CA ARG A 48 -1.72 7.52 -12.39
C ARG A 48 -1.20 6.64 -13.52
N PHE A 49 -2.11 5.95 -14.20
CA PHE A 49 -1.83 5.10 -15.35
C PHE A 49 -2.38 5.73 -16.63
N LYS A 50 -1.87 5.34 -17.79
CA LYS A 50 -2.43 5.76 -19.08
C LYS A 50 -3.82 5.20 -19.33
N ARG A 51 -4.07 3.95 -18.92
CA ARG A 51 -5.34 3.25 -19.11
C ARG A 51 -5.49 2.16 -18.06
N ARG A 52 -6.73 1.70 -17.86
CA ARG A 52 -7.07 0.59 -16.96
C ARG A 52 -6.34 -0.70 -17.34
N GLY A 53 -6.37 -1.05 -18.63
CA GLY A 53 -5.76 -2.27 -19.15
C GLY A 53 -4.23 -2.19 -19.17
N GLY A 54 -3.55 -3.15 -18.54
CA GLY A 54 -2.09 -3.14 -18.42
C GLY A 54 -1.55 -2.32 -17.23
N ALA A 55 -2.41 -1.99 -16.25
CA ALA A 55 -1.97 -1.56 -14.92
C ALA A 55 -1.69 -2.81 -14.06
N ALA A 56 -0.47 -2.93 -13.53
CA ALA A 56 -0.09 -4.11 -12.76
C ALA A 56 0.97 -3.83 -11.68
N ILE A 57 1.12 -4.77 -10.75
CA ILE A 57 2.25 -4.84 -9.81
C ILE A 57 3.02 -6.14 -10.01
N LYS A 58 4.35 -6.07 -9.91
CA LYS A 58 5.25 -7.21 -9.91
C LYS A 58 6.09 -7.24 -8.63
N GLY A 59 6.48 -8.45 -8.23
CA GLY A 59 7.31 -8.68 -7.05
C GLY A 59 6.54 -9.10 -5.80
N LEU A 60 5.20 -9.17 -5.86
CA LEU A 60 4.35 -9.67 -4.77
C LEU A 60 4.09 -11.18 -4.85
N GLN A 61 4.72 -11.89 -5.79
CA GLN A 61 4.58 -13.34 -5.89
C GLN A 61 4.96 -14.01 -4.57
N THR A 62 4.23 -15.06 -4.22
CA THR A 62 4.35 -15.84 -2.98
C THR A 62 3.95 -15.11 -1.70
N CYS A 63 3.68 -13.80 -1.74
CA CYS A 63 3.22 -13.05 -0.58
C CYS A 63 1.80 -13.47 -0.21
N SER A 64 1.55 -13.61 1.09
CA SER A 64 0.20 -13.75 1.62
C SER A 64 -0.50 -12.38 1.59
N TYR A 65 -1.80 -12.40 1.30
CA TYR A 65 -2.65 -11.21 1.36
C TYR A 65 -4.01 -11.54 1.95
N SER A 66 -4.67 -10.52 2.47
CA SER A 66 -6.07 -10.57 2.85
C SER A 66 -6.83 -9.38 2.29
N THR A 67 -8.11 -9.59 1.96
CA THR A 67 -9.04 -8.50 1.64
C THR A 67 -9.46 -7.84 2.94
N LEU A 68 -9.06 -6.58 3.12
CA LEU A 68 -9.43 -5.77 4.27
C LEU A 68 -10.11 -4.48 3.84
N THR A 69 -11.03 -4.03 4.68
CA THR A 69 -11.63 -2.70 4.56
C THR A 69 -10.54 -1.65 4.71
N PRO A 70 -10.43 -0.69 3.77
CA PRO A 70 -9.49 0.40 3.92
C PRO A 70 -9.75 1.19 5.21
N PRO A 71 -8.72 1.87 5.75
CA PRO A 71 -8.90 2.84 6.82
C PRO A 71 -9.91 3.93 6.41
N VAL A 72 -10.77 4.33 7.35
CA VAL A 72 -11.70 5.46 7.15
C VAL A 72 -10.88 6.74 6.98
N SER A 73 -11.23 7.54 5.97
CA SER A 73 -10.60 8.83 5.72
C SER A 73 -11.65 9.88 5.41
N PRO A 74 -11.49 11.14 5.88
CA PRO A 74 -12.38 12.24 5.47
C PRO A 74 -12.27 12.53 3.96
N PHE A 75 -11.23 12.03 3.29
CA PHE A 75 -11.01 12.16 1.84
C PHE A 75 -11.38 10.88 1.08
N GLN A 76 -12.11 9.95 1.71
CA GLN A 76 -12.47 8.69 1.05
C GLN A 76 -13.47 8.93 -0.09
N ILE A 77 -13.19 8.34 -1.23
CA ILE A 77 -14.06 8.39 -2.41
C ILE A 77 -15.14 7.30 -2.33
N LEU A 78 -14.77 6.15 -1.78
CA LEU A 78 -15.65 5.02 -1.51
C LEU A 78 -15.68 4.80 -0.01
N THR A 79 -16.84 4.42 0.53
CA THR A 79 -16.89 3.90 1.90
C THR A 79 -16.04 2.62 2.00
N PRO A 80 -15.49 2.27 3.18
CA PRO A 80 -14.72 1.04 3.33
C PRO A 80 -15.50 -0.21 2.90
N SER A 81 -16.80 -0.26 3.19
CA SER A 81 -17.70 -1.33 2.75
C SER A 81 -17.88 -1.37 1.23
N GLU A 82 -17.90 -0.22 0.56
CA GLU A 82 -17.92 -0.19 -0.90
C GLU A 82 -16.59 -0.62 -1.47
N ALA A 83 -15.45 -0.20 -0.92
CA ALA A 83 -14.13 -0.52 -1.45
C ALA A 83 -13.86 -2.04 -1.55
N ILE A 84 -14.44 -2.84 -0.66
CA ILE A 84 -14.29 -4.30 -0.65
C ILE A 84 -15.29 -5.05 -1.54
N LYS A 85 -16.34 -4.39 -2.04
CA LYS A 85 -17.30 -5.03 -2.95
C LYS A 85 -16.61 -5.38 -4.26
N SER A 86 -16.61 -6.66 -4.60
CA SER A 86 -16.17 -7.16 -5.90
C SER A 86 -16.93 -6.48 -7.03
N GLN A 87 -16.26 -6.35 -8.17
CA GLN A 87 -16.90 -5.93 -9.41
C GLN A 87 -17.36 -7.19 -10.16
N SER A 88 -18.53 -7.14 -10.80
CA SER A 88 -18.95 -8.20 -11.73
C SER A 88 -17.89 -8.36 -12.82
N GLN A 89 -17.28 -9.55 -12.83
CA GLN A 89 -16.17 -9.86 -13.72
C GLN A 89 -16.66 -9.84 -15.17
N ARG A 90 -15.91 -9.19 -16.08
CA ARG A 90 -16.17 -9.35 -17.52
C ARG A 90 -15.97 -10.83 -17.87
N LEU A 91 -16.85 -11.37 -18.72
CA LEU A 91 -16.89 -12.78 -19.17
C LEU A 91 -15.56 -13.29 -19.78
N ILE A 92 -14.60 -12.40 -20.03
CA ILE A 92 -13.29 -12.70 -20.63
C ILE A 92 -12.23 -11.89 -19.85
N SER A 93 -11.82 -12.37 -18.69
CA SER A 93 -10.70 -11.81 -17.95
C SER A 93 -9.79 -12.97 -17.54
N PHE A 94 -8.72 -13.19 -18.31
CA PHE A 94 -7.68 -14.15 -17.96
C PHE A 94 -7.00 -13.66 -16.68
N GLY A 95 -6.98 -14.49 -15.62
CA GLY A 95 -6.48 -14.12 -14.29
C GLY A 95 -7.54 -13.63 -13.31
N ALA A 96 -8.82 -13.96 -13.54
CA ALA A 96 -9.91 -13.73 -12.60
C ALA A 96 -9.64 -14.46 -11.27
N GLU A 97 -9.20 -13.71 -10.25
CA GLU A 97 -9.07 -14.26 -8.90
C GLU A 97 -10.45 -14.42 -8.25
N PRO A 98 -10.69 -15.52 -7.50
CA PRO A 98 -11.96 -15.76 -6.82
C PRO A 98 -12.25 -14.68 -5.77
N GLU A 99 -13.53 -14.48 -5.45
CA GLU A 99 -13.93 -13.62 -4.33
C GLU A 99 -13.39 -14.18 -3.01
N VAL A 100 -12.32 -13.56 -2.50
CA VAL A 100 -11.71 -13.91 -1.22
C VAL A 100 -12.56 -13.33 -0.09
N LYS A 101 -13.08 -14.19 0.80
CA LYS A 101 -13.80 -13.78 2.00
C LYS A 101 -12.94 -12.82 2.83
N GLN A 102 -13.53 -11.75 3.35
CA GLN A 102 -12.83 -10.81 4.22
C GLN A 102 -12.16 -11.54 5.39
N GLY A 103 -10.90 -11.21 5.68
CA GLY A 103 -10.12 -11.84 6.75
C GLY A 103 -9.57 -13.24 6.44
N SER A 104 -9.93 -13.84 5.29
CA SER A 104 -9.22 -15.03 4.81
C SER A 104 -7.89 -14.65 4.19
N TRP A 105 -6.92 -15.54 4.33
CA TRP A 105 -5.58 -15.38 3.81
C TRP A 105 -5.44 -16.17 2.51
N THR A 106 -4.86 -15.55 1.49
CA THR A 106 -4.58 -16.17 0.20
C THR A 106 -3.14 -15.86 -0.19
N LYS A 107 -2.50 -16.77 -0.92
CA LYS A 107 -1.13 -16.58 -1.41
C LYS A 107 -1.18 -16.07 -2.84
N GLN A 108 -0.38 -15.06 -3.18
CA GLN A 108 -0.26 -14.58 -4.55
C GLN A 108 0.54 -15.59 -5.38
N GLU A 109 -0.12 -16.32 -6.27
CA GLU A 109 0.51 -17.37 -7.07
C GLU A 109 1.14 -16.84 -8.37
N VAL A 110 0.48 -15.85 -8.98
CA VAL A 110 0.95 -15.24 -10.23
C VAL A 110 2.10 -14.25 -9.99
N PRO A 111 3.06 -14.14 -10.93
CA PRO A 111 4.20 -13.23 -10.82
C PRO A 111 3.82 -11.75 -10.94
N ILE A 112 2.69 -11.47 -11.58
CA ILE A 112 2.17 -10.14 -11.87
C ILE A 112 0.73 -10.08 -11.37
N THR A 113 0.47 -9.16 -10.44
CA THR A 113 -0.87 -8.84 -9.95
C THR A 113 -1.50 -7.81 -10.87
N LEU A 114 -2.49 -8.21 -11.65
CA LEU A 114 -3.25 -7.30 -12.50
C LEU A 114 -4.15 -6.39 -11.64
N LEU A 115 -4.11 -5.09 -11.91
CA LEU A 115 -4.83 -4.10 -11.14
C LEU A 115 -6.10 -3.63 -11.82
N GLU A 116 -6.47 -4.20 -12.97
CA GLU A 116 -7.60 -3.73 -13.77
C GLU A 116 -8.93 -3.86 -13.02
N ASN A 117 -9.08 -4.87 -12.18
CA ASN A 117 -10.30 -5.09 -11.43
C ASN A 117 -10.25 -4.40 -10.09
N LYS A 118 -11.44 -4.03 -9.60
CA LYS A 118 -11.56 -3.42 -8.28
C LYS A 118 -11.04 -4.36 -7.20
N MET A 119 -10.17 -3.85 -6.33
CA MET A 119 -9.59 -4.63 -5.24
C MET A 119 -9.15 -3.72 -4.08
N SER A 120 -9.10 -4.31 -2.89
CA SER A 120 -8.50 -3.72 -1.68
C SER A 120 -7.83 -4.84 -0.91
N ARG A 121 -6.50 -4.87 -0.91
CA ARG A 121 -5.71 -5.96 -0.31
C ARG A 121 -4.62 -5.40 0.57
N VAL A 122 -4.34 -6.12 1.65
CA VAL A 122 -3.15 -5.95 2.46
C VAL A 122 -2.29 -7.19 2.27
N PHE A 123 -1.14 -7.01 1.63
CA PHE A 123 -0.10 -8.02 1.57
C PHE A 123 0.68 -7.95 2.87
N ALA A 124 0.94 -9.11 3.47
CA ALA A 124 1.49 -9.24 4.81
C ALA A 124 1.80 -10.70 5.15
N ALA A 125 2.74 -10.93 6.08
CA ALA A 125 2.71 -12.16 6.86
C ALA A 125 1.46 -12.14 7.76
N PRO A 126 0.69 -13.23 7.86
CA PRO A 126 -0.42 -13.32 8.82
C PRO A 126 0.04 -12.98 10.24
N PRO A 127 -0.75 -12.25 11.06
CA PRO A 127 -0.36 -11.87 12.42
C PRO A 127 0.13 -13.03 13.28
N GLU A 128 -0.51 -14.20 13.17
CA GLU A 128 -0.08 -15.42 13.85
C GLU A 128 1.32 -15.88 13.42
N GLU A 129 1.67 -15.73 12.13
CA GLU A 129 2.98 -16.08 11.61
C GLU A 129 4.07 -15.13 12.12
N ARG A 130 3.76 -13.84 12.28
CA ARG A 130 4.70 -12.82 12.79
C ARG A 130 5.13 -13.06 14.24
N SER A 131 4.33 -13.79 15.01
CA SER A 131 4.68 -14.16 16.39
C SER A 131 5.82 -15.19 16.47
N LYS A 132 6.17 -15.84 15.35
CA LYS A 132 7.25 -16.81 15.27
C LYS A 132 8.61 -16.10 15.21
N ALA A 133 9.64 -16.75 15.73
CA ALA A 133 11.01 -16.24 15.68
C ALA A 133 11.52 -16.01 14.24
N PHE A 134 11.08 -16.85 13.31
CA PHE A 134 11.39 -16.73 11.89
C PHE A 134 10.11 -16.91 11.07
N TYR A 135 9.85 -15.97 10.18
CA TYR A 135 8.70 -16.00 9.27
C TYR A 135 9.05 -15.29 7.96
N ASN A 136 8.25 -15.53 6.92
CA ASN A 136 8.47 -14.90 5.63
C ASN A 136 8.01 -13.44 5.69
N THR A 137 8.94 -12.51 5.52
CA THR A 137 8.62 -11.10 5.39
C THR A 137 8.29 -10.75 3.95
N LEU A 138 7.52 -9.68 3.77
CA LEU A 138 7.28 -9.15 2.43
C LEU A 138 8.58 -8.66 1.78
N PRO A 139 8.66 -8.62 0.45
CA PRO A 139 9.78 -7.96 -0.22
C PRO A 139 9.89 -6.50 0.21
N SER A 140 11.12 -5.99 0.36
CA SER A 140 11.37 -4.57 0.65
C SER A 140 11.13 -3.66 -0.55
N LYS A 141 10.96 -4.23 -1.75
CA LYS A 141 10.68 -3.51 -2.99
C LYS A 141 9.70 -4.25 -3.89
N TYR A 142 8.91 -3.51 -4.65
CA TYR A 142 8.03 -4.03 -5.69
C TYR A 142 7.93 -3.03 -6.84
N GLU A 143 7.43 -3.50 -7.98
CA GLU A 143 7.35 -2.73 -9.22
C GLU A 143 5.89 -2.45 -9.55
N ILE A 144 5.62 -1.21 -9.96
CA ILE A 144 4.34 -0.79 -10.55
C ILE A 144 4.56 -0.64 -12.05
N ILE A 145 3.70 -1.27 -12.84
CA ILE A 145 3.83 -1.39 -14.29
C ILE A 145 2.68 -0.64 -14.95
N ASP A 146 2.99 0.40 -15.72
CA ASP A 146 2.05 1.03 -16.64
C ASP A 146 2.43 0.66 -18.08
N GLN A 147 1.86 -0.44 -18.58
CA GLN A 147 2.11 -0.90 -19.94
C GLN A 147 1.66 0.14 -20.99
N GLY A 148 0.66 0.98 -20.69
CA GLY A 148 0.18 1.98 -21.63
C GLY A 148 1.14 3.16 -21.83
N ARG A 149 2.09 3.36 -20.90
CA ARG A 149 3.19 4.34 -21.03
C ARG A 149 4.55 3.67 -21.22
N GLU A 150 4.62 2.34 -21.12
CA GLU A 150 5.87 1.58 -21.11
C GLU A 150 6.82 2.05 -19.99
N ILE A 151 6.26 2.42 -18.83
CA ILE A 151 7.03 2.86 -17.67
C ILE A 151 6.82 1.95 -16.47
N PHE A 152 7.84 1.92 -15.62
CA PHE A 152 7.89 1.16 -14.39
C PHE A 152 8.31 2.07 -13.25
N TYR A 153 7.65 1.93 -12.10
CA TYR A 153 8.08 2.56 -10.87
C TYR A 153 8.48 1.50 -9.87
N ARG A 154 9.67 1.62 -9.30
CA ARG A 154 10.09 0.80 -8.17
C ARG A 154 9.67 1.49 -6.89
N VAL A 155 8.90 0.79 -6.06
CA VAL A 155 8.52 1.25 -4.72
C VAL A 155 9.34 0.48 -3.71
N ILE A 156 10.09 1.20 -2.88
CA ILE A 156 10.93 0.65 -1.81
C ILE A 156 10.32 1.08 -0.48
N ARG A 157 10.16 0.13 0.44
CA ARG A 157 9.60 0.36 1.77
C ARG A 157 10.63 0.14 2.87
N MET A 158 10.55 0.95 3.93
CA MET A 158 11.40 0.84 5.11
C MET A 158 10.57 1.10 6.37
N GLY A 159 10.77 0.31 7.43
CA GLY A 159 10.11 0.51 8.73
C GLY A 159 8.63 0.09 8.81
N PHE A 160 8.07 -0.46 7.73
CA PHE A 160 6.71 -1.01 7.67
C PHE A 160 6.76 -2.53 7.49
N GLU A 161 5.67 -3.23 7.76
CA GLU A 161 5.57 -4.68 7.54
C GLU A 161 4.50 -5.09 6.52
N ASP A 162 3.58 -4.18 6.20
CA ASP A 162 2.47 -4.44 5.28
C ASP A 162 2.66 -3.64 3.98
N ILE A 163 2.04 -4.12 2.91
CA ILE A 163 1.85 -3.35 1.66
C ILE A 163 0.36 -3.29 1.38
N TYR A 164 -0.19 -2.07 1.33
CA TYR A 164 -1.57 -1.85 0.90
C TYR A 164 -1.62 -1.71 -0.62
N VAL A 165 -2.59 -2.36 -1.25
CA VAL A 165 -2.86 -2.26 -2.69
C VAL A 165 -4.36 -2.11 -2.89
N SER A 166 -4.78 -1.02 -3.53
CA SER A 166 -6.16 -0.79 -3.91
C SER A 166 -6.29 -0.27 -5.33
N SER A 167 -7.18 -0.91 -6.07
CA SER A 167 -7.61 -0.46 -7.39
C SER A 167 -9.11 -0.15 -7.36
N PRO A 168 -9.54 0.99 -7.94
CA PRO A 168 -10.96 1.31 -8.09
C PRO A 168 -11.66 0.49 -9.19
N GLY A 169 -10.92 -0.24 -10.04
CA GLY A 169 -11.49 -0.91 -11.20
C GLY A 169 -12.26 0.05 -12.12
N SER A 170 -13.41 -0.36 -12.66
CA SER A 170 -14.21 0.55 -13.52
C SER A 170 -14.82 1.73 -12.77
N LEU A 171 -14.76 1.78 -11.43
CA LEU A 171 -15.26 2.95 -10.69
C LEU A 171 -14.40 4.18 -10.94
N SER A 172 -13.16 4.03 -11.40
CA SER A 172 -12.30 5.14 -11.82
C SER A 172 -12.99 6.11 -12.80
N GLU A 173 -13.79 5.58 -13.74
CA GLU A 173 -14.52 6.35 -14.76
C GLU A 173 -15.51 7.35 -14.15
N LYS A 174 -15.94 7.15 -12.90
CA LYS A 174 -16.82 8.09 -12.18
C LYS A 174 -16.08 9.30 -11.60
N TYR A 175 -14.76 9.21 -11.47
CA TYR A 175 -13.93 10.18 -10.75
C TYR A 175 -12.92 10.90 -11.65
N GLY A 176 -12.97 10.65 -12.96
CA GLY A 176 -12.16 11.34 -13.95
C GLY A 176 -11.89 10.49 -15.20
N ASN A 177 -11.08 11.03 -16.09
CA ASN A 177 -10.68 10.36 -17.33
C ASN A 177 -9.44 9.47 -17.15
N ASP A 178 -8.77 9.58 -16.00
CA ASP A 178 -7.53 8.88 -15.71
C ASP A 178 -7.77 7.63 -14.87
N TYR A 179 -7.01 6.59 -15.17
CA TYR A 179 -6.94 5.42 -14.32
C TYR A 179 -5.89 5.62 -13.22
N PHE A 180 -6.16 5.15 -12.01
CA PHE A 180 -5.23 5.26 -10.89
C PHE A 180 -5.35 4.09 -9.93
N VAL A 181 -4.28 3.84 -9.19
CA VAL A 181 -4.18 2.83 -8.12
C VAL A 181 -3.59 3.48 -6.89
N CYS A 182 -4.10 3.13 -5.71
CA CYS A 182 -3.51 3.53 -4.44
C CYS A 182 -2.68 2.38 -3.88
N THR A 183 -1.39 2.60 -3.62
CA THR A 183 -0.53 1.61 -2.98
C THR A 183 0.59 2.26 -2.19
N GLY A 184 1.11 1.52 -1.21
CA GLY A 184 2.27 1.93 -0.45
C GLY A 184 2.46 1.07 0.79
N PRO A 185 3.54 1.30 1.56
CA PRO A 185 3.79 0.58 2.78
C PRO A 185 2.85 1.03 3.91
N ALA A 186 2.52 0.08 4.77
CA ALA A 186 1.59 0.31 5.87
C ALA A 186 1.86 -0.59 7.09
N SER A 187 1.21 -0.23 8.19
CA SER A 187 1.11 -1.01 9.43
C SER A 187 -0.36 -1.00 9.84
N LEU A 188 -1.15 -1.83 9.16
CA LEU A 188 -2.61 -1.92 9.33
C LEU A 188 -3.01 -3.13 10.19
N LEU A 189 -2.34 -4.26 9.97
CA LEU A 189 -2.68 -5.53 10.61
C LEU A 189 -2.12 -5.65 12.03
N VAL A 190 -0.84 -5.31 12.16
CA VAL A 190 -0.13 -5.26 13.44
C VAL A 190 0.36 -3.83 13.60
N PRO A 191 -0.38 -3.00 14.36
CA PRO A 191 0.02 -1.62 14.62
C PRO A 191 1.38 -1.52 15.33
N VAL A 192 2.08 -0.43 15.11
CA VAL A 192 3.39 -0.17 15.72
C VAL A 192 3.20 0.37 17.13
N THR A 193 3.86 -0.21 18.13
CA THR A 193 3.90 0.37 19.49
C THR A 193 5.17 1.20 19.67
N VAL A 194 5.01 2.46 20.08
CA VAL A 194 6.10 3.40 20.38
C VAL A 194 6.03 3.73 21.87
N ASN A 195 7.05 3.35 22.65
CA ASN A 195 7.06 3.59 24.09
C ASN A 195 7.35 5.07 24.43
N PRO A 196 7.11 5.51 25.68
CA PRO A 196 7.45 6.87 26.11
C PRO A 196 8.90 7.24 25.82
N GLY A 197 9.12 8.36 25.12
CA GLY A 197 10.44 8.86 24.76
C GLY A 197 11.06 8.21 23.52
N GLU A 198 10.48 7.12 23.00
CA GLU A 198 10.95 6.45 21.79
C GLU A 198 10.53 7.19 20.52
N GLU A 199 11.22 6.84 19.44
CA GLU A 199 10.97 7.31 18.09
C GLU A 199 10.81 6.12 17.16
N TRP A 200 9.79 6.18 16.30
CA TRP A 200 9.62 5.26 15.19
C TRP A 200 9.82 5.98 13.85
N ARG A 201 10.36 5.26 12.87
CA ARG A 201 10.62 5.76 11.52
C ARG A 201 10.06 4.81 10.48
N GLY A 202 9.42 5.38 9.46
CA GLY A 202 8.98 4.67 8.26
C GLY A 202 9.32 5.48 7.02
N ALA A 203 9.56 4.82 5.89
CA ALA A 203 9.82 5.51 4.63
C ALA A 203 9.32 4.74 3.42
N GLN A 204 9.07 5.49 2.35
CA GLN A 204 8.78 5.01 1.01
C GLN A 204 9.68 5.76 0.02
N VAL A 205 10.34 5.05 -0.88
CA VAL A 205 11.02 5.63 -2.04
C VAL A 205 10.29 5.15 -3.29
N ILE A 206 9.98 6.07 -4.20
CA ILE A 206 9.46 5.78 -5.53
C ILE A 206 10.54 6.19 -6.53
N GLU A 207 11.05 5.23 -7.28
CA GLU A 207 12.04 5.44 -8.33
C GLU A 207 11.42 5.20 -9.70
N HIS A 208 11.70 6.08 -10.65
CA HIS A 208 11.37 5.84 -12.05
C HIS A 208 12.43 4.90 -12.64
N ASP A 209 12.02 3.72 -13.07
CA ASP A 209 12.94 2.68 -13.56
C ASP A 209 13.04 2.71 -15.10
N ASN A 210 13.41 3.86 -15.65
CA ASN A 210 13.84 3.97 -17.08
C ASN A 210 15.37 3.84 -17.20
N LEU A 211 16.04 3.23 -16.22
CA LEU A 211 17.49 3.10 -16.14
C LEU A 211 17.96 1.66 -16.37
N SER A 212 17.42 1.01 -17.39
CA SER A 212 17.98 -0.22 -17.97
C SER A 212 18.31 -0.01 -19.44
#